data_AF-C5M9L8-F1
#
_entry.id   AF-C5M9L8-F1
#
_cell.length_a   1.000
_cell.length_b   1.000
_cell.length_c   1.000
_cell.angle_alpha   90.00
_cell.angle_beta   90.00
_cell.angle_gamma   90.00
#
_symmetry.space_group_name_H-M   'P 1'
#
loop_
_entity.id
_entity.type
_entity.pdbx_description
1 polymer ?
#
loop_
_entity_poly.entity_id
_entity_poly.type
_entity_poly.pdbx_seq_one_letter_code
_entity_poly.pdbx_strand_id
1 'polypeptide(L)'
;MGRENILKYQLEHDHETDLSISPPSGTTTPENKPIRPVRVSGTHTNFPFTLSPDSTLQDYLHNNKYFVDSIDHNHGNDIFYLNGKGQTPHTLWIGCSDSRAGEQCLATLPGEIFVHRNIANIVNANDISSQGVIQFAVDVLKVRKIIVCGHTDCGGIWASLSKKKIGGVLDLWLNPVRHTRAANLKLLNELNDKPREKAKKLAELNVIASVTALKRHPSASMALKKGEIEVWGMMYDVATGYLSQVEIPDDEFEDLFHVNDEDDEEFNPH
;
A
#
# COMPACT_ATOMS: atom_id res chain seq x y z
N MET A 1 -24.07 3.27 -11.29
CA MET A 1 -24.84 2.55 -10.24
C MET A 1 -24.06 2.25 -8.94
N GLY A 2 -22.72 2.18 -8.91
CA GLY A 2 -21.97 1.86 -7.67
C GLY A 2 -21.72 3.03 -6.70
N ARG A 3 -21.38 4.22 -7.22
CA ARG A 3 -21.00 5.40 -6.43
C ARG A 3 -22.13 5.94 -5.55
N GLU A 4 -23.35 5.99 -6.08
CA GLU A 4 -24.54 6.49 -5.37
C GLU A 4 -24.94 5.57 -4.21
N ASN A 5 -24.80 4.25 -4.36
CA ASN A 5 -25.15 3.29 -3.32
C ASN A 5 -24.19 3.34 -2.12
N ILE A 6 -22.90 3.59 -2.35
CA ILE A 6 -21.90 3.68 -1.27
C ILE A 6 -22.02 5.01 -0.51
N LEU A 7 -22.20 6.12 -1.22
CA LEU A 7 -22.47 7.44 -0.62
C LEU A 7 -23.76 7.41 0.20
N LYS A 8 -24.81 6.76 -0.33
CA LYS A 8 -26.07 6.57 0.39
C LYS A 8 -25.88 5.74 1.66
N TYR A 9 -25.10 4.66 1.61
CA TYR A 9 -24.79 3.85 2.80
C TYR A 9 -24.04 4.64 3.88
N GLN A 10 -23.03 5.45 3.52
CA GLN A 10 -22.30 6.27 4.50
C GLN A 10 -23.19 7.36 5.10
N LEU A 11 -23.99 8.06 4.28
CA LEU A 11 -24.92 9.09 4.75
C LEU A 11 -26.03 8.50 5.66
N GLU A 12 -26.44 7.25 5.43
CA GLU A 12 -27.47 6.59 6.23
C GLU A 12 -26.96 6.08 7.59
N HIS A 13 -25.65 5.87 7.77
CA HIS A 13 -25.08 5.27 8.99
C HIS A 13 -24.14 6.22 9.78
N ASP A 14 -24.01 7.49 9.39
CA ASP A 14 -23.26 8.53 10.10
C ASP A 14 -23.78 8.81 11.54
N HIS A 15 -24.99 8.33 11.87
CA HIS A 15 -25.65 8.58 13.16
C HIS A 15 -25.59 7.42 14.16
N GLU A 16 -25.04 6.24 13.80
CA GLU A 16 -25.04 5.06 14.68
C GLU A 16 -23.87 5.01 15.68
N THR A 17 -22.97 6.00 15.68
CA THR A 17 -21.76 6.02 16.53
C THR A 17 -21.82 6.98 17.73
N ASP A 18 -23.00 7.50 18.07
CA ASP A 18 -23.16 8.47 19.16
C ASP A 18 -23.13 7.79 20.55
N LEU A 19 -21.95 7.30 20.95
CA LEU A 19 -21.65 6.96 22.34
C LEU A 19 -21.23 8.24 23.08
N SER A 20 -22.20 8.90 23.70
CA SER A 20 -21.95 10.04 24.57
C SER A 20 -21.06 9.65 25.76
N ILE A 21 -19.81 10.10 25.77
CA ILE A 21 -18.91 9.99 26.93
C ILE A 21 -18.44 11.41 27.30
N SER A 22 -18.80 11.84 28.51
CA SER A 22 -18.42 13.12 29.11
C SER A 22 -16.89 13.20 29.35
N PRO A 23 -16.26 14.38 29.24
CA PRO A 23 -14.81 14.51 29.36
C PRO A 23 -14.37 14.45 30.83
N PRO A 24 -13.23 13.79 31.17
CA PRO A 24 -12.65 13.93 32.49
C PRO A 24 -11.85 15.24 32.58
N SER A 25 -12.13 16.01 33.63
CA SER A 25 -11.36 17.18 34.05
C SER A 25 -10.08 16.76 34.76
N GLY A 26 -8.93 17.29 34.34
CA GLY A 26 -7.69 17.18 35.12
C GLY A 26 -6.42 17.44 34.31
N THR A 27 -5.95 18.69 34.33
CA THR A 27 -4.62 19.08 33.83
C THR A 27 -3.55 18.76 34.87
N THR A 28 -2.67 17.80 34.58
CA THR A 28 -1.33 17.72 35.15
C THR A 28 -0.34 17.41 34.03
N THR A 29 0.53 18.36 33.71
CA THR A 29 1.64 18.20 32.77
C THR A 29 2.61 17.12 33.28
N PRO A 30 2.81 15.99 32.58
CA PRO A 30 3.83 15.02 32.95
C PRO A 30 5.20 15.50 32.44
N GLU A 31 6.25 15.23 33.23
CA GLU A 31 7.64 15.38 32.81
C GLU A 31 7.89 14.68 31.47
N ASN A 32 8.61 15.37 30.59
CA ASN A 32 8.96 14.98 29.23
C ASN A 32 10.03 13.88 29.20
N LYS A 33 9.74 12.71 29.78
CA LYS A 33 10.60 11.52 29.69
C LYS A 33 10.18 10.70 28.47
N PRO A 34 11.12 10.32 27.58
CA PRO A 34 10.79 9.52 26.42
C PRO A 34 10.22 8.16 26.87
N ILE A 35 9.00 7.84 26.45
CA ILE A 35 8.42 6.51 26.62
C ILE A 35 9.30 5.55 25.81
N ARG A 36 9.92 4.59 26.48
CA ARG A 36 10.75 3.56 25.82
C ARG A 36 9.96 2.27 25.73
N PRO A 37 10.10 1.48 24.64
CA PRO A 37 9.51 0.16 24.58
C PRO A 37 9.99 -0.65 25.79
N VAL A 38 9.06 -1.20 26.56
CA VAL A 38 9.40 -2.08 27.67
C VAL A 38 10.03 -3.33 27.07
N ARG A 39 11.33 -3.53 27.32
CA ARG A 39 11.98 -4.80 26.99
C ARG A 39 11.37 -5.86 27.90
N VAL A 40 10.59 -6.77 27.31
CA VAL A 40 10.15 -7.98 28.01
C VAL A 40 11.42 -8.71 28.45
N SER A 41 11.61 -8.85 29.77
CA SER A 41 12.79 -9.45 30.38
C SER A 41 12.75 -10.97 30.21
N GLY A 42 12.97 -11.41 28.99
CA GLY A 42 13.18 -12.81 28.63
C GLY A 42 14.43 -12.91 27.76
N THR A 43 15.19 -13.99 27.92
CA THR A 43 16.31 -14.35 27.05
C THR A 43 15.81 -14.69 25.65
N HIS A 44 15.26 -13.71 24.93
CA HIS A 44 14.76 -13.91 23.58
C HIS A 44 15.93 -13.82 22.59
N THR A 45 16.03 -14.83 21.74
CA THR A 45 17.08 -15.01 20.71
C THR A 45 16.91 -14.06 19.51
N ASN A 46 15.88 -13.21 19.51
CA ASN A 46 15.44 -12.42 18.35
C ASN A 46 15.76 -10.92 18.44
N PHE A 47 16.79 -10.54 19.21
CA PHE A 47 17.29 -9.16 19.22
C PHE A 47 17.73 -8.75 17.79
N PRO A 48 17.35 -7.57 17.27
CA PRO A 48 16.87 -6.37 17.98
C PRO A 48 15.35 -6.15 18.02
N PHE A 49 14.53 -7.13 17.65
CA PHE A 49 13.07 -6.92 17.49
C PHE A 49 12.30 -6.94 18.82
N THR A 50 11.13 -6.27 18.84
CA THR A 50 10.27 -6.12 20.03
C THR A 50 9.46 -7.36 20.36
N LEU A 51 9.23 -8.24 19.38
CA LEU A 51 8.51 -9.51 19.50
C LEU A 51 9.34 -10.66 18.90
N SER A 52 9.01 -11.88 19.30
CA SER A 52 9.68 -13.11 18.87
C SER A 52 8.68 -14.23 18.61
N PRO A 53 9.11 -15.35 18.00
CA PRO A 53 8.26 -16.54 17.87
C PRO A 53 7.72 -17.07 19.21
N ASP A 54 8.45 -16.83 20.30
CA ASP A 54 8.08 -17.26 21.66
C ASP A 54 7.20 -16.22 22.40
N SER A 55 6.93 -15.06 21.79
CA SER A 55 6.11 -14.02 22.41
C SER A 55 4.65 -14.47 22.54
N THR A 56 4.05 -14.11 23.67
CA THR A 56 2.69 -14.47 24.04
C THR A 56 1.69 -13.42 23.57
N LEU A 57 0.39 -13.76 23.60
CA LEU A 57 -0.68 -12.78 23.37
C LEU A 57 -0.54 -11.53 24.26
N GLN A 58 -0.12 -11.69 25.52
CA GLN A 58 0.05 -10.55 26.44
C GLN A 58 1.18 -9.62 25.98
N ASP A 59 2.26 -10.16 25.40
CA ASP A 59 3.34 -9.33 24.84
C ASP A 59 2.87 -8.51 23.64
N TYR A 60 1.98 -9.07 22.81
CA TYR A 60 1.35 -8.33 21.71
C TYR A 60 0.43 -7.22 22.24
N LEU A 61 -0.39 -7.50 23.26
CA LEU A 61 -1.25 -6.50 23.90
C LEU A 61 -0.43 -5.40 24.60
N HIS A 62 0.70 -5.75 25.21
CA HIS A 62 1.63 -4.77 25.79
C HIS A 62 2.24 -3.84 24.72
N ASN A 63 2.64 -4.37 23.56
CA ASN A 63 3.11 -3.53 22.46
C ASN A 63 2.00 -2.64 21.88
N ASN A 64 0.75 -3.13 21.81
CA ASN A 64 -0.37 -2.29 21.42
C ASN A 64 -0.64 -1.17 22.45
N LYS A 65 -0.56 -1.47 23.75
CA LYS A 65 -0.67 -0.46 24.80
C LYS A 65 0.43 0.61 24.66
N TYR A 66 1.66 0.20 24.42
CA TYR A 66 2.77 1.14 24.14
C TYR A 66 2.49 2.02 22.93
N PHE A 67 1.90 1.47 21.86
CA PHE A 67 1.48 2.25 20.69
C PHE A 67 0.44 3.31 21.05
N VAL A 68 -0.58 2.97 21.83
CA VAL A 68 -1.61 3.92 22.30
C VAL A 68 -0.98 5.01 23.17
N ASP A 69 -0.21 4.62 24.19
CA ASP A 69 0.45 5.52 25.13
C ASP A 69 1.42 6.49 24.40
N SER A 70 2.11 6.01 23.36
CA SER A 70 3.02 6.82 22.55
C SER A 70 2.27 7.84 21.67
N ILE A 71 1.09 7.51 21.14
CA ILE A 71 0.31 8.49 20.36
C ILE A 71 -0.26 9.55 21.31
N ASP A 72 -0.85 9.14 22.42
CA ASP A 72 -1.45 10.04 23.42
C ASP A 72 -0.40 10.98 24.03
N HIS A 73 0.80 10.48 24.32
CA HIS A 73 1.88 11.33 24.82
C HIS A 73 2.28 12.45 23.86
N ASN A 74 2.29 12.19 22.54
CA ASN A 74 2.77 13.14 21.54
C ASN A 74 1.67 14.03 20.96
N HIS A 75 0.41 13.57 20.98
CA HIS A 75 -0.71 14.25 20.29
C HIS A 75 -1.97 14.37 21.15
N GLY A 76 -1.95 13.93 22.41
CA GLY A 76 -3.14 13.74 23.23
C GLY A 76 -4.13 12.76 22.58
N ASN A 77 -5.40 12.88 22.97
CA ASN A 77 -6.46 12.01 22.47
C ASN A 77 -7.02 12.43 21.10
N ASP A 78 -6.48 13.48 20.47
CA ASP A 78 -7.05 14.06 19.24
C ASP A 78 -7.06 13.05 18.08
N ILE A 79 -5.98 12.29 17.91
CA ILE A 79 -5.88 11.29 16.83
C ILE A 79 -6.94 10.19 16.98
N PHE A 80 -7.10 9.62 18.17
CA PHE A 80 -8.10 8.58 18.40
C PHE A 80 -9.53 9.13 18.36
N TYR A 81 -9.74 10.36 18.82
CA TYR A 81 -11.03 11.04 18.70
C TYR A 81 -11.42 11.27 17.24
N LEU A 82 -10.49 11.75 16.40
CA LEU A 82 -10.74 11.94 14.97
C LEU A 82 -11.00 10.60 14.27
N ASN A 83 -10.18 9.59 14.52
CA ASN A 83 -10.34 8.26 13.93
C ASN A 83 -11.67 7.59 14.33
N GLY A 84 -12.15 7.83 15.55
CA GLY A 84 -13.45 7.34 16.01
C GLY A 84 -14.65 7.91 15.23
N LYS A 85 -14.47 9.02 14.51
CA LYS A 85 -15.50 9.65 13.68
C LYS A 85 -15.45 9.24 12.20
N GLY A 86 -14.44 8.48 11.79
CA GLY A 86 -14.26 8.07 10.39
C GLY A 86 -12.81 8.25 9.91
N GLN A 87 -12.61 8.07 8.61
CA GLN A 87 -11.29 8.16 7.97
C GLN A 87 -11.34 9.01 6.69
N THR A 88 -10.30 9.79 6.45
CA THR A 88 -10.11 10.58 5.22
C THR A 88 -8.64 10.52 4.76
N PRO A 89 -8.12 9.31 4.46
CA PRO A 89 -6.72 9.18 4.05
C PRO A 89 -6.45 9.95 2.76
N HIS A 90 -5.33 10.65 2.70
CA HIS A 90 -4.95 11.43 1.51
C HIS A 90 -4.19 10.58 0.49
N THR A 91 -3.69 9.41 0.88
CA THR A 91 -2.84 8.54 0.05
C THR A 91 -3.31 7.08 0.08
N LEU A 92 -3.28 6.41 -1.07
CA LEU A 92 -3.28 4.94 -1.18
C LEU A 92 -1.84 4.43 -1.35
N TRP A 93 -1.42 3.48 -0.51
CA TRP A 93 -0.17 2.75 -0.64
C TRP A 93 -0.42 1.31 -1.09
N ILE A 94 0.17 0.92 -2.23
CA ILE A 94 0.22 -0.45 -2.72
C ILE A 94 1.66 -0.95 -2.63
N GLY A 95 1.92 -1.87 -1.70
CA GLY A 95 3.27 -2.35 -1.41
C GLY A 95 3.38 -3.86 -1.32
N CYS A 96 4.60 -4.35 -1.08
CA CYS A 96 4.84 -5.77 -0.89
C CYS A 96 4.40 -6.23 0.52
N SER A 97 3.98 -7.49 0.65
CA SER A 97 3.77 -8.14 1.96
C SER A 97 5.05 -8.36 2.76
N ASP A 98 6.24 -8.08 2.20
CA ASP A 98 7.53 -8.19 2.90
C ASP A 98 7.52 -7.34 4.19
N SER A 99 7.87 -7.95 5.32
CA SER A 99 7.79 -7.32 6.65
C SER A 99 8.70 -6.11 6.81
N ARG A 100 9.71 -5.94 5.95
CA ARG A 100 10.68 -4.84 6.00
C ARG A 100 10.21 -3.60 5.23
N ALA A 101 9.22 -3.74 4.35
CA ALA A 101 8.86 -2.75 3.32
C ALA A 101 7.40 -2.27 3.43
N GLY A 102 6.92 -2.06 4.65
CA GLY A 102 5.60 -1.46 4.91
C GLY A 102 5.59 0.06 4.71
N GLU A 103 4.38 0.62 4.62
CA GLU A 103 4.12 2.07 4.54
C GLU A 103 4.63 2.85 5.75
N GLN A 104 4.84 2.17 6.89
CA GLN A 104 5.45 2.74 8.10
C GLN A 104 6.78 3.45 7.85
N CYS A 105 7.47 3.18 6.74
CA CYS A 105 8.66 3.92 6.32
C CYS A 105 8.41 5.41 6.05
N LEU A 106 7.15 5.82 5.86
CA LEU A 106 6.74 7.23 5.68
C LEU A 106 6.49 7.97 7.00
N ALA A 107 6.51 7.26 8.14
CA ALA A 107 6.31 7.84 9.48
C ALA A 107 5.00 8.64 9.65
N THR A 108 3.91 8.17 9.05
CA THR A 108 2.56 8.77 9.18
C THR A 108 1.80 8.22 10.38
N LEU A 109 0.81 8.99 10.83
CA LEU A 109 -0.14 8.61 11.87
C LEU A 109 -1.29 7.77 11.29
N PRO A 110 -2.00 6.99 12.14
CA PRO A 110 -3.17 6.23 11.71
C PRO A 110 -4.26 7.16 11.18
N GLY A 111 -4.77 6.87 9.98
CA GLY A 111 -5.81 7.65 9.29
C GLY A 111 -5.32 8.38 8.04
N GLU A 112 -4.00 8.52 7.84
CA GLU A 112 -3.41 9.26 6.71
C GLU A 112 -3.26 8.43 5.43
N ILE A 113 -2.93 7.14 5.56
CA ILE A 113 -2.63 6.24 4.44
C ILE A 113 -3.60 5.05 4.42
N PHE A 114 -4.28 4.84 3.29
CA PHE A 114 -5.03 3.63 2.99
C PHE A 114 -4.09 2.59 2.35
N VAL A 115 -4.09 1.34 2.82
CA VAL A 115 -3.00 0.39 2.54
C VAL A 115 -3.51 -0.89 1.89
N HIS A 116 -2.87 -1.32 0.81
CA HIS A 116 -2.97 -2.66 0.26
C HIS A 116 -1.59 -3.29 0.08
N ARG A 117 -1.45 -4.55 0.51
CA ARG A 117 -0.17 -5.26 0.45
C ARG A 117 -0.37 -6.68 -0.04
N ASN A 118 0.36 -7.03 -1.09
CA ASN A 118 0.40 -8.38 -1.66
C ASN A 118 1.84 -8.75 -2.06
N ILE A 119 2.09 -10.00 -2.41
CA ILE A 119 3.47 -10.45 -2.73
C ILE A 119 3.94 -9.75 -4.01
N ALA A 120 5.08 -9.05 -3.94
CA ALA A 120 5.68 -8.30 -5.04
C ALA A 120 4.81 -7.15 -5.60
N ASN A 121 3.92 -6.56 -4.78
CA ASN A 121 3.21 -5.30 -5.09
C ASN A 121 2.58 -5.28 -6.49
N ILE A 122 1.94 -6.39 -6.86
CA ILE A 122 1.37 -6.61 -8.18
C ILE A 122 -0.01 -5.96 -8.21
N VAL A 123 -0.23 -5.09 -9.19
CA VAL A 123 -1.56 -4.67 -9.61
C VAL A 123 -1.87 -5.37 -10.92
N ASN A 124 -2.95 -6.13 -10.93
CA ASN A 124 -3.39 -6.88 -12.09
C ASN A 124 -4.88 -6.66 -12.29
N ALA A 125 -5.30 -6.35 -13.52
CA ALA A 125 -6.65 -5.87 -13.83
C ALA A 125 -7.77 -6.88 -13.48
N ASN A 126 -7.44 -8.16 -13.33
CA ASN A 126 -8.39 -9.21 -12.95
C ASN A 126 -8.25 -9.70 -11.50
N ASP A 127 -7.38 -9.06 -10.68
CA ASP A 127 -7.35 -9.30 -9.24
C ASP A 127 -8.37 -8.41 -8.53
N ILE A 128 -9.55 -8.96 -8.25
CA ILE A 128 -10.65 -8.24 -7.62
C ILE A 128 -10.27 -7.59 -6.27
N SER A 129 -9.27 -8.12 -5.56
CA SER A 129 -8.78 -7.55 -4.31
C SER A 129 -8.15 -6.18 -4.53
N SER A 130 -7.13 -6.08 -5.39
CA SER A 130 -6.51 -4.80 -5.72
C SER A 130 -7.46 -3.86 -6.46
N GLN A 131 -8.30 -4.36 -7.38
CA GLN A 131 -9.24 -3.52 -8.12
C GLN A 131 -10.27 -2.87 -7.18
N GLY A 132 -10.85 -3.64 -6.24
CA GLY A 132 -11.78 -3.11 -5.26
C GLY A 132 -11.15 -2.05 -4.35
N VAL A 133 -9.89 -2.25 -3.92
CA VAL A 133 -9.15 -1.24 -3.15
C VAL A 133 -8.97 0.06 -3.93
N ILE A 134 -8.53 -0.03 -5.19
CA ILE A 134 -8.30 1.14 -6.03
C ILE A 134 -9.60 1.92 -6.22
N GLN A 135 -10.68 1.22 -6.59
CA GLN A 135 -11.99 1.83 -6.73
C GLN A 135 -12.43 2.52 -5.43
N PHE A 136 -12.35 1.85 -4.29
CA PHE A 136 -12.76 2.42 -3.00
C PHE A 136 -11.93 3.65 -2.62
N ALA A 137 -10.61 3.58 -2.81
CA ALA A 137 -9.72 4.69 -2.51
C ALA A 137 -10.03 5.95 -3.35
N VAL A 138 -10.27 5.78 -4.66
CA VAL A 138 -10.52 6.90 -5.58
C VAL A 138 -11.97 7.39 -5.51
N ASP A 139 -12.93 6.48 -5.55
CA ASP A 139 -14.34 6.83 -5.69
C ASP A 139 -15.01 7.20 -4.37
N VAL A 140 -14.56 6.59 -3.26
CA VAL A 140 -15.19 6.75 -1.93
C VAL A 140 -14.32 7.62 -1.05
N LEU A 141 -13.06 7.23 -0.80
CA LEU A 141 -12.17 7.94 0.12
C LEU A 141 -11.57 9.23 -0.48
N LYS A 142 -11.62 9.38 -1.81
CA LYS A 142 -11.10 10.55 -2.54
C LYS A 142 -9.63 10.84 -2.23
N VAL A 143 -8.82 9.78 -2.15
CA VAL A 143 -7.36 9.94 -2.01
C VAL A 143 -6.83 10.82 -3.13
N ARG A 144 -5.85 11.66 -2.85
CA ARG A 144 -5.22 12.54 -3.85
C ARG A 144 -3.95 11.94 -4.44
N LYS A 145 -3.37 10.95 -3.77
CA LYS A 145 -2.09 10.33 -4.13
C LYS A 145 -2.22 8.82 -4.10
N ILE A 146 -1.61 8.15 -5.06
CA ILE A 146 -1.50 6.70 -5.08
C ILE A 146 -0.04 6.32 -5.32
N ILE A 147 0.51 5.49 -4.44
CA ILE A 147 1.90 5.04 -4.50
C ILE A 147 1.90 3.53 -4.74
N VAL A 148 2.59 3.09 -5.79
CA VAL A 148 2.99 1.70 -5.94
C VAL A 148 4.46 1.60 -5.54
N CYS A 149 4.73 0.94 -4.42
CA CYS A 149 6.07 0.81 -3.88
C CYS A 149 6.61 -0.61 -4.03
N GLY A 150 7.63 -0.75 -4.87
CA GLY A 150 8.50 -1.93 -4.88
C GLY A 150 9.58 -1.82 -3.82
N HIS A 151 10.40 -2.87 -3.69
CA HIS A 151 11.54 -2.84 -2.79
C HIS A 151 12.70 -3.73 -3.24
N THR A 152 13.91 -3.40 -2.79
CA THR A 152 15.09 -4.24 -2.98
C THR A 152 14.95 -5.55 -2.20
N ASP A 153 15.61 -6.61 -2.69
CA ASP A 153 15.60 -7.93 -2.04
C ASP A 153 14.20 -8.57 -1.85
N CYS A 154 13.29 -8.31 -2.79
CA CYS A 154 11.96 -8.91 -2.80
C CYS A 154 12.00 -10.40 -3.18
N GLY A 155 11.49 -11.26 -2.29
CA GLY A 155 11.43 -12.71 -2.53
C GLY A 155 10.65 -13.11 -3.78
N GLY A 156 9.54 -12.42 -4.08
CA GLY A 156 8.74 -12.67 -5.29
C GLY A 156 9.50 -12.33 -6.59
N ILE A 157 10.31 -11.27 -6.57
CA ILE A 157 11.17 -10.87 -7.69
C ILE A 157 12.29 -11.90 -7.89
N TRP A 158 12.96 -12.32 -6.81
CA TRP A 158 13.98 -13.37 -6.87
C TRP A 158 13.43 -14.70 -7.40
N ALA A 159 12.25 -15.09 -6.93
CA ALA A 159 11.60 -16.31 -7.40
C ALA A 159 11.19 -16.23 -8.88
N SER A 160 10.82 -15.03 -9.35
CA SER A 160 10.49 -14.77 -10.76
C SER A 160 11.73 -14.76 -11.68
N LEU A 161 12.89 -14.35 -11.16
CA LEU A 161 14.19 -14.51 -11.83
C LEU A 161 14.63 -15.96 -11.93
N SER A 162 14.23 -16.82 -11.00
CA SER A 162 14.51 -18.25 -11.05
C SER A 162 13.62 -18.97 -12.08
N LYS A 163 14.15 -20.04 -12.67
CA LYS A 163 13.36 -21.01 -13.47
C LYS A 163 12.80 -22.15 -12.61
N LYS A 164 13.15 -22.20 -11.32
CA LYS A 164 12.70 -23.24 -10.40
C LYS A 164 11.26 -22.99 -10.00
N LYS A 165 10.44 -24.05 -10.09
CA LYS A 165 9.06 -24.06 -9.58
C LYS A 165 9.06 -23.82 -8.07
N ILE A 166 8.17 -22.96 -7.59
CA ILE A 166 7.93 -22.77 -6.14
C ILE A 166 6.94 -23.85 -5.66
N GLY A 167 5.83 -23.99 -6.37
CA GLY A 167 4.68 -24.83 -6.05
C GLY A 167 3.45 -24.01 -5.67
N GLY A 168 2.27 -24.61 -5.90
CA GLY A 168 0.98 -24.04 -5.50
C GLY A 168 0.61 -22.75 -6.25
N VAL A 169 -0.17 -21.90 -5.58
CA VAL A 169 -0.72 -20.67 -6.15
C VAL A 169 0.34 -19.58 -6.37
N LEU A 170 1.52 -19.67 -5.75
CA LEU A 170 2.57 -18.66 -5.88
C LEU A 170 3.17 -18.61 -7.29
N ASP A 171 3.28 -19.75 -7.98
CA ASP A 171 3.76 -19.75 -9.36
C ASP A 171 2.77 -19.04 -10.31
N LEU A 172 1.46 -19.15 -10.03
CA LEU A 172 0.42 -18.43 -10.77
C LEU A 172 0.41 -16.94 -10.40
N TRP A 173 0.47 -16.63 -9.11
CA TRP A 173 0.49 -15.25 -8.61
C TRP A 173 1.66 -14.44 -9.18
N LEU A 174 2.86 -15.04 -9.27
CA LEU A 174 4.06 -14.38 -9.80
C LEU A 174 4.14 -14.38 -11.33
N ASN A 175 3.16 -14.95 -12.03
CA ASN A 175 3.18 -15.03 -13.49
C ASN A 175 3.24 -13.64 -14.19
N PRO A 176 2.54 -12.59 -13.72
CA PRO A 176 2.70 -11.23 -14.25
C PRO A 176 4.16 -10.75 -14.18
N VAL A 177 4.85 -10.98 -13.06
CA VAL A 177 6.28 -10.64 -12.91
C VAL A 177 7.16 -11.43 -13.87
N ARG A 178 6.84 -12.72 -14.10
CA ARG A 178 7.55 -13.56 -15.08
C ARG A 178 7.34 -13.07 -16.51
N HIS A 179 6.16 -12.56 -16.85
CA HIS A 179 5.90 -11.90 -18.13
C HIS A 179 6.71 -10.60 -18.26
N THR A 180 6.74 -9.76 -17.23
CA THR A 180 7.60 -8.55 -17.21
C THR A 180 9.07 -8.91 -17.43
N ARG A 181 9.57 -9.97 -16.79
CA ARG A 181 10.92 -10.49 -17.02
C ARG A 181 11.13 -10.95 -18.48
N ALA A 182 10.17 -11.68 -19.03
CA ALA A 182 10.27 -12.22 -20.40
C ALA A 182 10.31 -11.10 -21.45
N ALA A 183 9.46 -10.08 -21.31
CA ALA A 183 9.43 -8.91 -22.19
C ALA A 183 10.73 -8.09 -22.16
N ASN A 184 11.45 -8.10 -21.03
CA ASN A 184 12.67 -7.33 -20.80
C ASN A 184 13.94 -8.19 -20.75
N LEU A 185 13.91 -9.39 -21.34
CA LEU A 185 14.99 -10.37 -21.16
C LEU A 185 16.35 -9.88 -21.65
N LYS A 186 16.40 -9.13 -22.77
CA LYS A 186 17.65 -8.57 -23.31
C LYS A 186 18.33 -7.64 -22.31
N LEU A 187 17.59 -6.63 -21.84
CA LEU A 187 18.03 -5.67 -20.82
C LEU A 187 18.50 -6.39 -19.54
N LEU A 188 17.71 -7.35 -19.06
CA LEU A 188 18.07 -8.07 -17.83
C LEU A 188 19.32 -8.94 -18.01
N ASN A 189 19.54 -9.53 -19.19
CA ASN A 189 20.72 -10.35 -19.46
C ASN A 189 22.04 -9.56 -19.45
N GLU A 190 22.00 -8.24 -19.69
CA GLU A 190 23.17 -7.37 -19.54
C GLU A 190 23.67 -7.29 -18.09
N LEU A 191 22.83 -7.64 -17.11
CA LEU A 191 23.13 -7.66 -15.68
C LEU A 191 23.36 -9.09 -15.15
N ASN A 192 23.75 -10.04 -16.03
CA ASN A 192 23.96 -11.45 -15.65
C ASN A 192 25.04 -11.66 -14.60
N ASP A 193 26.08 -10.86 -14.63
CA ASP A 193 27.20 -10.82 -13.68
C ASP A 193 26.86 -10.11 -12.36
N LYS A 194 25.73 -9.40 -12.29
CA LYS A 194 25.29 -8.61 -11.13
C LYS A 194 23.88 -8.98 -10.67
N PRO A 195 23.69 -10.13 -9.99
CA PRO A 195 22.37 -10.64 -9.65
C PRO A 195 21.48 -9.67 -8.86
N ARG A 196 22.08 -8.92 -7.91
CA ARG A 196 21.34 -7.93 -7.10
C ARG A 196 20.85 -6.74 -7.94
N GLU A 197 21.69 -6.24 -8.85
CA GLU A 197 21.29 -5.16 -9.77
C GLU A 197 20.21 -5.63 -10.73
N LYS A 198 20.33 -6.86 -11.26
CA LYS A 198 19.27 -7.47 -12.06
C LYS A 198 17.94 -7.59 -11.30
N ALA A 199 17.98 -8.05 -10.04
CA ALA A 199 16.79 -8.15 -9.20
C ALA A 199 16.18 -6.78 -8.93
N LYS A 200 17.00 -5.77 -8.59
CA LYS A 200 16.55 -4.38 -8.46
C LYS A 200 15.89 -3.89 -9.75
N LYS A 201 16.50 -4.15 -10.91
CA LYS A 201 15.95 -3.72 -12.21
C LYS A 201 14.61 -4.38 -12.53
N LEU A 202 14.45 -5.67 -12.25
CA LEU A 202 13.16 -6.34 -12.41
C LEU A 202 12.11 -5.81 -11.42
N ALA A 203 12.51 -5.45 -10.20
CA ALA A 203 11.61 -4.82 -9.23
C ALA A 203 11.12 -3.44 -9.73
N GLU A 204 12.02 -2.61 -10.29
CA GLU A 204 11.65 -1.33 -10.93
C GLU A 204 10.67 -1.54 -12.10
N LEU A 205 10.98 -2.49 -13.00
CA LEU A 205 10.10 -2.82 -14.12
C LEU A 205 8.72 -3.33 -13.65
N ASN A 206 8.69 -4.06 -12.53
CA ASN A 206 7.44 -4.51 -11.92
C ASN A 206 6.63 -3.35 -11.33
N VAL A 207 7.28 -2.37 -10.70
CA VAL A 207 6.63 -1.13 -10.26
C VAL A 207 6.01 -0.41 -11.45
N ILE A 208 6.76 -0.24 -12.54
CA ILE A 208 6.25 0.38 -13.78
C ILE A 208 5.03 -0.40 -14.29
N ALA A 209 5.11 -1.72 -14.42
CA ALA A 209 4.00 -2.54 -14.90
C ALA A 209 2.74 -2.40 -14.02
N SER A 210 2.90 -2.43 -12.69
CA SER A 210 1.80 -2.25 -11.75
C SER A 210 1.21 -0.84 -11.79
N VAL A 211 2.04 0.20 -11.94
CA VAL A 211 1.57 1.58 -12.12
C VAL A 211 0.76 1.72 -13.40
N THR A 212 1.26 1.18 -14.53
CA THR A 212 0.53 1.20 -15.80
C THR A 212 -0.82 0.47 -15.67
N ALA A 213 -0.84 -0.72 -15.05
CA ALA A 213 -2.09 -1.43 -14.80
C ALA A 213 -3.07 -0.63 -13.92
N LEU A 214 -2.56 0.08 -12.91
CA LEU A 214 -3.36 0.94 -12.04
C LEU A 214 -3.95 2.14 -12.79
N LYS A 215 -3.15 2.83 -13.62
CA LYS A 215 -3.63 3.98 -14.42
C LYS A 215 -4.77 3.58 -15.35
N ARG A 216 -4.75 2.33 -15.84
CA ARG A 216 -5.79 1.74 -16.70
C ARG A 216 -7.05 1.28 -15.94
N HIS A 217 -7.10 1.40 -14.61
CA HIS A 217 -8.34 1.17 -13.86
C HIS A 217 -9.36 2.27 -14.18
N PRO A 218 -10.65 1.97 -14.44
CA PRO A 218 -11.64 2.96 -14.87
C PRO A 218 -11.72 4.20 -13.95
N SER A 219 -11.84 4.02 -12.63
CA SER A 219 -11.86 5.13 -11.67
C SER A 219 -10.57 5.95 -11.67
N ALA A 220 -9.41 5.30 -11.83
CA ALA A 220 -8.11 5.97 -11.78
C ALA A 220 -7.86 6.79 -13.06
N SER A 221 -8.11 6.21 -14.24
CA SER A 221 -8.01 6.89 -15.52
C SER A 221 -8.87 8.16 -15.54
N MET A 222 -10.15 8.06 -15.15
CA MET A 222 -11.04 9.23 -15.10
C MET A 222 -10.54 10.32 -14.13
N ALA A 223 -10.06 9.92 -12.95
CA ALA A 223 -9.55 10.86 -11.95
C ALA A 223 -8.23 11.51 -12.37
N LEU A 224 -7.35 10.77 -13.08
CA LEU A 224 -6.11 11.29 -13.67
C LEU A 224 -6.41 12.34 -14.74
N LYS A 225 -7.33 12.05 -15.67
CA LYS A 225 -7.74 12.99 -16.73
C LYS A 225 -8.30 14.31 -16.15
N LYS A 226 -8.92 14.26 -14.98
CA LYS A 226 -9.44 15.44 -14.25
C LYS A 226 -8.40 16.14 -13.37
N GLY A 227 -7.20 15.60 -13.22
CA GLY A 227 -6.19 16.12 -12.29
C GLY A 227 -6.58 15.96 -10.81
N GLU A 228 -7.49 15.03 -10.50
CA GLU A 228 -7.95 14.78 -9.13
C GLU A 228 -6.93 13.96 -8.32
N ILE A 229 -6.17 13.09 -8.99
CA ILE A 229 -5.16 12.22 -8.35
C ILE A 229 -3.80 12.30 -9.02
N GLU A 230 -2.77 11.95 -8.26
CA GLU A 230 -1.39 11.72 -8.72
C GLU A 230 -1.02 10.25 -8.47
N VAL A 231 -0.30 9.63 -9.40
CA VAL A 231 0.18 8.24 -9.27
C VAL A 231 1.69 8.19 -9.35
N TRP A 232 2.34 7.58 -8.35
CA TRP A 232 3.80 7.51 -8.24
C TRP A 232 4.30 6.07 -8.13
N GLY A 233 5.40 5.78 -8.81
CA GLY A 233 6.21 4.58 -8.58
C GLY A 233 7.35 4.88 -7.61
N MET A 234 7.54 4.04 -6.61
CA MET A 234 8.64 4.15 -5.65
C MET A 234 9.37 2.82 -5.46
N MET A 235 10.63 2.91 -5.04
CA MET A 235 11.46 1.79 -4.62
C MET A 235 12.01 2.05 -3.22
N TYR A 236 11.67 1.18 -2.29
CA TYR A 236 12.24 1.14 -0.95
C TYR A 236 13.50 0.27 -0.92
N ASP A 237 14.60 0.81 -0.42
CA ASP A 237 15.82 0.03 -0.22
C ASP A 237 15.85 -0.57 1.19
N VAL A 238 15.63 -1.89 1.29
CA VAL A 238 15.56 -2.59 2.58
C VAL A 238 16.86 -2.54 3.38
N ALA A 239 18.00 -2.27 2.73
CA ALA A 239 19.29 -2.20 3.40
C ALA A 239 19.53 -0.84 4.07
N THR A 240 18.93 0.22 3.55
CA THR A 240 19.19 1.60 3.98
C THR A 240 17.99 2.30 4.59
N GLY A 241 16.77 1.82 4.32
CA GLY A 241 15.52 2.43 4.76
C GLY A 241 15.04 3.61 3.91
N TYR A 242 15.76 3.95 2.83
CA TYR A 242 15.41 5.08 1.98
C TYR A 242 14.45 4.70 0.85
N LEU A 243 13.57 5.64 0.51
CA LEU A 243 12.73 5.61 -0.69
C LEU A 243 13.40 6.36 -1.83
N SER A 244 13.20 5.85 -3.04
CA SER A 244 13.59 6.49 -4.30
C SER A 244 12.42 6.47 -5.27
N GLN A 245 12.29 7.51 -6.08
CA GLN A 245 11.28 7.55 -7.13
C GLN A 245 11.71 6.64 -8.29
N VAL A 246 10.76 5.89 -8.84
CA VAL A 246 10.92 5.19 -10.12
C VAL A 246 10.34 6.09 -11.21
N GLU A 247 11.12 6.33 -12.26
CA GLU A 247 10.64 7.01 -13.45
C GLU A 247 9.58 6.15 -14.14
N ILE A 248 8.38 6.70 -14.28
CA ILE A 248 7.25 6.03 -14.93
C ILE A 248 7.14 6.60 -16.34
N PRO A 249 7.36 5.78 -17.39
CA PRO A 249 7.13 6.21 -18.75
C PRO A 249 5.66 6.57 -18.99
N ASP A 250 5.42 7.47 -19.94
CA ASP A 250 4.07 7.74 -20.43
C ASP A 250 3.48 6.46 -21.06
N ASP A 251 2.19 6.24 -20.84
CA ASP A 251 1.48 5.12 -21.46
C ASP A 251 0.94 5.56 -22.82
N GLU A 252 1.71 5.30 -23.88
CA GLU A 252 1.34 5.62 -25.27
C GLU A 252 0.02 4.98 -25.73
N PHE A 253 -0.50 4.01 -24.96
CA PHE A 253 -1.73 3.28 -25.25
C PHE A 253 -2.86 3.59 -24.25
N GLU A 254 -2.70 4.61 -23.40
CA GLU A 254 -3.68 4.96 -22.36
C GLU A 254 -5.11 5.10 -22.93
N ASP A 255 -5.24 5.76 -24.08
CA ASP A 255 -6.52 5.96 -24.76
C ASP A 255 -7.24 4.67 -25.19
N LEU A 256 -6.53 3.56 -25.40
CA LEU A 256 -7.14 2.28 -25.74
C LEU A 256 -7.85 1.62 -24.55
N PHE A 257 -7.55 2.07 -23.33
CA PHE A 257 -8.17 1.58 -22.10
C PHE A 257 -9.27 2.51 -21.59
N HIS A 258 -9.51 3.63 -22.27
CA HIS A 258 -10.58 4.56 -21.96
C HIS A 258 -11.91 4.05 -22.53
N VAL A 259 -12.79 3.59 -21.64
CA VAL A 259 -14.19 3.32 -21.99
C VAL A 259 -14.94 4.64 -21.79
N ASN A 260 -15.21 5.35 -22.88
CA ASN A 260 -16.03 6.55 -22.84
C ASN A 260 -17.50 6.16 -22.66
N ASP A 261 -18.21 6.86 -21.77
CA ASP A 261 -19.67 6.75 -21.61
C ASP A 261 -20.44 7.51 -22.72
N GLU A 262 -19.74 8.19 -23.62
CA GLU A 262 -20.33 8.96 -24.73
C GLU A 262 -20.60 8.03 -25.92
N ASP A 263 -21.83 7.50 -25.97
CA ASP A 263 -22.54 7.27 -27.22
C ASP A 263 -22.58 8.62 -27.98
N ASP A 264 -21.74 8.81 -29.00
CA ASP A 264 -21.97 9.79 -30.08
C ASP A 264 -20.96 9.54 -31.22
N GLU A 265 -21.18 8.46 -31.96
CA GLU A 265 -21.30 8.47 -33.42
C GLU A 265 -21.69 7.07 -33.89
N GLU A 266 -22.74 7.00 -34.72
CA GLU A 266 -23.35 5.82 -35.31
C GLU A 266 -22.36 4.68 -35.58
N PHE A 267 -22.28 3.71 -34.65
CA PHE A 267 -21.84 2.38 -35.04
C PHE A 267 -23.00 1.76 -35.82
N ASN A 268 -23.02 1.95 -37.14
CA ASN A 268 -23.90 1.25 -38.06
C ASN A 268 -23.23 -0.07 -38.46
N PRO A 269 -23.63 -1.23 -37.90
CA PRO A 269 -23.10 -2.52 -38.28
C PRO A 269 -23.94 -3.06 -39.44
N HIS A 270 -23.75 -2.49 -40.62
CA HIS A 270 -24.25 -3.03 -41.90
C HIS A 270 -23.13 -3.08 -42.93
#